data_AF-A0AAW0JFP4-F1
#
_entry.id   AF-A0AAW0JFP4-F1
#
_cell.length_a   1.000
_cell.length_b   1.000
_cell.length_c   1.000
_cell.angle_alpha   90.00
_cell.angle_beta   90.00
_cell.angle_gamma   90.00
#
_symmetry.space_group_name_H-M   'P 1'
#
loop_
_entity.id
_entity.type
_entity.pdbx_description
1 polymer ?
#
loop_
_entity_poly.entity_id
_entity_poly.type
_entity_poly.pdbx_seq_one_letter_code
_entity_poly.pdbx_strand_id
1 'polypeptide(L)'
;AGPRLITVPRPLRPNPPLGVGSPAPPRARFRFSQPPHRLHCGSGQGLPQRMASETACMPEPVQANGACRWRCPEHSERPAELFCRRCSRCVCALCPVLGAHRGHPVGLAQEEAASVQKLFQECLECLVTKKRQHADNIAHLEDAGEKLKANVSPWGNPEKQGLASKQVYADSSKAWLTQKFTELRLLLDEEEVLAKQFIDKNTELTLQVYSEQAESCRKQIEVMDDFYTRVWVMSLEPNPVQLLQAYVATKSEMGQQMSPSELSHPVPLSFEPVKNFFKEFMEAIRDTLQTPVDTRLKENMNCQLLGSSGTKPGTLLKISPSPERSLFLKYARTPTLDPDTMHSRLRLSTDGLIVRCALLGRLGPRPAPRFDTLRQVLGRDGFAAGRHYWEVDVQEAGVGWWVGAAYPSLRRRGSSAASRLGCNRESWCVKRYDLEYWAFHDCQRNRLRPRRDPHRIGVFLDYEAGVLAFYDVGGGMSHLHTFHATFQEPLYPALRLWEGAISIPRLP
;
A
#
# COMPACT_ATOMS: atom_id res chain seq x y z
N ALA A 1 15.12 -58.28 -21.98
CA ALA A 1 14.50 -56.94 -21.95
C ALA A 1 15.62 -55.92 -21.76
N GLY A 2 16.02 -55.24 -22.84
CA GLY A 2 17.16 -54.31 -22.86
C GLY A 2 16.75 -52.86 -22.58
N PRO A 3 17.71 -51.99 -22.20
CA PRO A 3 17.44 -50.61 -21.77
C PRO A 3 17.20 -49.70 -22.99
N ARG A 4 16.20 -48.82 -22.90
CA ARG A 4 15.92 -47.79 -23.91
C ARG A 4 16.67 -46.50 -23.58
N LEU A 5 17.46 -46.05 -24.56
CA LEU A 5 18.26 -44.84 -24.59
C LEU A 5 17.43 -43.60 -25.04
N ILE A 6 17.70 -42.49 -24.34
CA ILE A 6 17.97 -41.11 -24.84
C ILE A 6 16.86 -40.34 -25.56
N THR A 7 16.51 -39.14 -25.04
CA THR A 7 16.86 -37.84 -25.69
C THR A 7 16.52 -36.64 -24.80
N VAL A 8 17.56 -35.90 -24.42
CA VAL A 8 17.53 -34.54 -23.85
C VAL A 8 17.94 -33.56 -24.96
N PRO A 9 17.25 -32.43 -25.18
CA PRO A 9 17.67 -31.46 -26.20
C PRO A 9 18.82 -30.57 -25.70
N ARG A 10 19.81 -30.35 -26.57
CA ARG A 10 20.94 -29.43 -26.42
C ARG A 10 20.54 -27.94 -26.49
N PRO A 11 21.35 -27.03 -25.90
CA PRO A 11 21.18 -25.59 -26.00
C PRO A 11 21.73 -25.02 -27.33
N LEU A 12 21.06 -24.01 -27.87
CA LEU A 12 21.46 -23.27 -29.07
C LEU A 12 22.64 -22.34 -28.77
N ARG A 13 23.69 -22.45 -29.60
CA ARG A 13 24.81 -21.50 -29.70
C ARG A 13 24.54 -20.42 -30.75
N PRO A 14 25.23 -19.27 -30.68
CA PRO A 14 24.91 -18.03 -31.40
C PRO A 14 25.50 -18.02 -32.81
N ASN A 15 24.88 -17.26 -33.73
CA ASN A 15 25.44 -16.94 -35.04
C ASN A 15 25.92 -15.48 -35.14
N PRO A 16 26.94 -15.20 -35.99
CA PRO A 16 27.77 -13.99 -35.97
C PRO A 16 27.31 -12.87 -36.93
N PRO A 17 27.99 -11.70 -36.96
CA PRO A 17 27.49 -10.47 -37.59
C PRO A 17 28.16 -10.13 -38.93
N LEU A 18 27.38 -9.62 -39.89
CA LEU A 18 27.76 -8.80 -41.05
C LEU A 18 26.45 -8.05 -41.45
N GLY A 19 26.34 -6.77 -41.76
CA GLY A 19 27.28 -5.73 -42.15
C GLY A 19 26.63 -4.89 -43.27
N VAL A 20 26.23 -3.65 -42.95
CA VAL A 20 26.08 -2.45 -43.81
C VAL A 20 25.05 -2.44 -44.97
N GLY A 21 24.14 -1.46 -44.94
CA GLY A 21 23.39 -1.00 -46.11
C GLY A 21 22.19 -0.09 -45.76
N SER A 22 22.40 1.22 -45.71
CA SER A 22 21.32 2.24 -45.62
C SER A 22 20.46 2.28 -46.89
N PRO A 23 19.18 2.68 -46.77
CA PRO A 23 18.78 3.90 -47.46
C PRO A 23 17.85 4.82 -46.66
N ALA A 24 17.95 6.12 -46.99
CA ALA A 24 17.24 7.25 -46.40
C ALA A 24 15.72 7.28 -46.68
N PRO A 25 14.92 8.00 -45.88
CA PRO A 25 13.50 8.27 -46.16
C PRO A 25 13.31 9.48 -47.10
N PRO A 26 12.24 9.52 -47.90
CA PRO A 26 12.00 10.63 -48.82
C PRO A 26 11.40 11.87 -48.13
N ARG A 27 11.93 13.03 -48.53
CA ARG A 27 11.41 14.38 -48.28
C ARG A 27 10.18 14.67 -49.14
N ALA A 28 9.14 15.28 -48.57
CA ALA A 28 8.18 16.14 -49.28
C ALA A 28 7.71 17.24 -48.31
N ARG A 29 8.35 18.42 -48.34
CA ARG A 29 7.91 19.67 -49.01
C ARG A 29 6.68 20.32 -48.37
N PHE A 30 6.95 21.22 -47.43
CA PHE A 30 6.10 22.35 -47.05
C PHE A 30 5.91 23.29 -48.25
N ARG A 31 4.67 23.73 -48.50
CA ARG A 31 4.37 24.98 -49.22
C ARG A 31 3.67 25.93 -48.26
N PHE A 32 4.29 27.10 -48.11
CA PHE A 32 3.75 28.29 -47.47
C PHE A 32 2.76 28.97 -48.44
N SER A 33 1.63 29.43 -47.91
CA SER A 33 0.80 30.47 -48.51
C SER A 33 0.65 31.59 -47.49
N GLN A 34 1.06 32.80 -47.88
CA GLN A 34 1.10 34.02 -47.09
C GLN A 34 -0.31 34.60 -46.77
N PRO A 35 -0.43 35.48 -45.76
CA PRO A 35 -1.66 36.18 -45.37
C PRO A 35 -1.79 37.55 -46.06
N PRO A 36 -2.96 38.20 -46.08
CA PRO A 36 -3.05 39.62 -46.42
C PRO A 36 -3.13 40.52 -45.17
N HIS A 37 -2.19 41.47 -45.16
CA HIS A 37 -2.28 42.89 -44.84
C HIS A 37 -2.68 43.41 -43.43
N ARG A 38 -1.67 44.11 -42.88
CA ARG A 38 -1.68 45.12 -41.81
C ARG A 38 -2.52 46.34 -42.17
N LEU A 39 -3.16 46.94 -41.16
CA LEU A 39 -3.25 48.39 -40.99
C LEU A 39 -2.87 48.76 -39.54
N HIS A 40 -2.04 49.79 -39.40
CA HIS A 40 -1.56 50.46 -38.17
C HIS A 40 -2.73 50.99 -37.31
N CYS A 41 -2.64 51.30 -36.01
CA CYS A 41 -1.72 52.20 -35.31
C CYS A 41 -2.11 52.27 -33.80
N GLY A 42 -1.26 52.80 -32.91
CA GLY A 42 -1.74 53.57 -31.74
C GLY A 42 -1.57 52.97 -30.34
N SER A 43 -0.51 53.42 -29.66
CA SER A 43 -0.31 53.40 -28.20
C SER A 43 -1.35 54.23 -27.44
N GLY A 44 -1.74 53.82 -26.22
CA GLY A 44 -2.43 54.72 -25.27
C GLY A 44 -3.20 54.03 -24.14
N GLN A 45 -2.66 54.19 -22.92
CA GLN A 45 -3.26 54.22 -21.57
C GLN A 45 -4.75 53.89 -21.34
N GLY A 46 -5.04 53.22 -20.21
CA GLY A 46 -6.27 53.44 -19.44
C GLY A 46 -7.06 52.18 -19.06
N LEU A 47 -6.94 51.76 -17.80
CA LEU A 47 -7.94 50.97 -17.06
C LEU A 47 -9.32 51.68 -17.11
N PRO A 48 -10.46 50.96 -17.09
CA PRO A 48 -10.96 50.48 -15.80
C PRO A 48 -11.70 49.13 -15.80
N GLN A 49 -11.83 48.61 -14.58
CA GLN A 49 -12.70 47.52 -14.15
C GLN A 49 -14.11 47.61 -14.74
N ARG A 50 -14.63 46.47 -15.24
CA ARG A 50 -16.06 46.21 -15.29
C ARG A 50 -16.33 44.74 -14.99
N MET A 51 -16.92 44.53 -13.82
CA MET A 51 -17.75 43.37 -13.50
C MET A 51 -18.81 43.22 -14.60
N ALA A 52 -18.87 42.06 -15.24
CA ALA A 52 -20.01 41.64 -16.04
C ALA A 52 -20.24 40.15 -15.84
N SER A 53 -21.36 39.86 -15.18
CA SER A 53 -22.06 38.59 -15.14
C SER A 53 -22.23 38.01 -16.54
N GLU A 54 -21.53 36.92 -16.85
CA GLU A 54 -21.85 36.08 -18.00
C GLU A 54 -23.04 35.19 -17.65
N THR A 55 -24.23 35.73 -17.86
CA THR A 55 -25.47 34.96 -17.92
C THR A 55 -25.36 34.05 -19.14
N ALA A 56 -25.14 32.75 -18.91
CA ALA A 56 -25.15 31.75 -19.95
C ALA A 56 -26.51 31.78 -20.68
N CYS A 57 -26.49 32.22 -21.93
CA CYS A 57 -27.64 32.25 -22.82
C CYS A 57 -28.06 30.81 -23.10
N MET A 58 -29.17 30.35 -22.52
CA MET A 58 -29.83 29.11 -22.93
C MET A 58 -30.41 29.33 -24.33
N PRO A 59 -30.16 28.45 -25.31
CA PRO A 59 -30.86 28.55 -26.59
C PRO A 59 -32.35 28.25 -26.37
N GLU A 60 -33.19 29.21 -26.80
CA GLU A 60 -34.65 29.06 -26.86
C GLU A 60 -35.05 27.79 -27.62
N PRO A 61 -36.14 27.11 -27.21
CA PRO A 61 -36.62 25.91 -27.88
C PRO A 61 -37.11 26.27 -29.28
N VAL A 62 -36.39 25.80 -30.30
CA VAL A 62 -36.82 25.91 -31.69
C VAL A 62 -38.18 25.19 -31.83
N GLN A 63 -39.22 25.95 -32.13
CA GLN A 63 -40.53 25.41 -32.47
C GLN A 63 -40.36 24.44 -33.64
N ALA A 64 -40.60 23.16 -33.38
CA ALA A 64 -40.58 22.11 -34.39
C ALA A 64 -41.81 22.24 -35.29
N ASN A 65 -41.72 23.12 -36.29
CA ASN A 65 -42.59 23.01 -37.46
C ASN A 65 -42.05 21.86 -38.30
N GLY A 66 -42.63 20.67 -38.12
CA GLY A 66 -42.14 19.45 -38.75
C GLY A 66 -43.27 18.66 -39.39
N ALA A 67 -43.08 18.38 -40.67
CA ALA A 67 -43.40 17.05 -41.18
C ALA A 67 -42.21 16.50 -41.99
N CYS A 68 -41.01 16.51 -41.42
CA CYS A 68 -39.96 15.61 -41.88
C CYS A 68 -40.32 14.19 -41.42
N ARG A 69 -41.11 13.47 -42.23
CA ARG A 69 -41.35 12.03 -42.05
C ARG A 69 -40.03 11.29 -42.29
N TRP A 70 -39.35 10.93 -41.21
CA TRP A 70 -38.19 10.03 -41.27
C TRP A 70 -38.61 8.71 -41.89
N ARG A 71 -37.89 8.27 -42.94
CA ARG A 71 -38.19 7.07 -43.71
C ARG A 71 -37.36 5.90 -43.23
N CYS A 72 -37.92 4.70 -43.32
CA CYS A 72 -37.22 3.49 -42.94
C CYS A 72 -36.05 3.21 -43.91
N PRO A 73 -34.83 2.98 -43.41
CA PRO A 73 -33.68 2.73 -44.27
C PRO A 73 -33.81 1.47 -45.14
N GLU A 74 -34.52 0.45 -44.65
CA GLU A 74 -34.74 -0.82 -45.36
C GLU A 74 -35.97 -0.79 -46.28
N HIS A 75 -36.95 0.04 -45.94
CA HIS A 75 -38.22 0.15 -46.65
C HIS A 75 -38.47 1.64 -46.94
N SER A 76 -37.73 2.18 -47.90
CA SER A 76 -37.56 3.61 -48.16
C SER A 76 -38.86 4.40 -48.40
N GLU A 77 -39.95 3.71 -48.75
CA GLU A 77 -41.28 4.31 -48.93
C GLU A 77 -42.13 4.38 -47.65
N ARG A 78 -41.68 3.78 -46.54
CA ARG A 78 -42.47 3.69 -45.31
C ARG A 78 -41.92 4.58 -44.19
N PRO A 79 -42.81 5.21 -43.40
CA PRO A 79 -42.40 6.01 -42.26
C PRO A 79 -41.78 5.13 -41.17
N ALA A 80 -40.75 5.65 -40.49
CA ALA A 80 -40.07 5.01 -39.38
C ALA A 80 -40.79 5.36 -38.06
N GLU A 81 -41.87 4.65 -37.78
CA GLU A 81 -42.78 4.93 -36.64
C GLU A 81 -42.46 4.09 -35.39
N LEU A 82 -41.59 3.08 -35.52
CA LEU A 82 -41.18 2.18 -34.44
C LEU A 82 -39.71 2.39 -34.09
N PHE A 83 -39.32 2.06 -32.86
CA PHE A 83 -37.94 2.04 -32.43
C PHE A 83 -37.55 0.64 -31.95
N CYS A 84 -36.52 0.08 -32.58
CA CYS A 84 -35.98 -1.21 -32.20
C CYS A 84 -35.02 -1.05 -31.03
N ARG A 85 -35.46 -1.43 -29.82
CA ARG A 85 -34.67 -1.28 -28.59
C ARG A 85 -33.34 -2.05 -28.63
N ARG A 86 -33.30 -3.17 -29.35
CA ARG A 86 -32.08 -4.00 -29.47
C ARG A 86 -31.04 -3.40 -30.42
N CYS A 87 -31.49 -2.77 -31.50
CA CYS A 87 -30.60 -2.22 -32.54
C CYS A 87 -30.40 -0.71 -32.42
N SER A 88 -31.14 -0.06 -31.53
CA SER A 88 -31.15 1.40 -31.32
C SER A 88 -31.39 2.19 -32.61
N ARG A 89 -32.37 1.74 -33.42
CA ARG A 89 -32.70 2.33 -34.73
C ARG A 89 -34.21 2.51 -34.87
N CYS A 90 -34.62 3.61 -35.50
CA CYS A 90 -35.99 3.81 -35.94
C CYS A 90 -36.26 2.94 -37.18
N VAL A 91 -37.36 2.19 -37.16
CA VAL A 91 -37.74 1.20 -38.18
C VAL A 91 -39.22 1.36 -38.53
N CYS A 92 -39.66 0.87 -39.70
CA CYS A 92 -41.09 0.82 -40.03
C CYS A 92 -41.78 -0.44 -39.49
N ALA A 93 -43.10 -0.50 -39.62
CA ALA A 93 -43.92 -1.64 -39.20
C ALA A 93 -43.62 -2.97 -39.92
N LEU A 94 -42.94 -2.97 -41.08
CA LEU A 94 -42.53 -4.20 -41.77
C LEU A 94 -41.24 -4.81 -41.23
N CYS A 95 -40.31 -4.00 -40.70
CA CYS A 95 -39.01 -4.48 -40.24
C CYS A 95 -39.09 -5.60 -39.18
N PRO A 96 -40.03 -5.57 -38.21
CA PRO A 96 -40.17 -6.63 -37.21
C PRO A 96 -40.83 -7.91 -37.73
N VAL A 97 -41.50 -7.85 -38.89
CA VAL A 97 -42.29 -8.97 -39.44
C VAL A 97 -41.59 -9.63 -40.62
N LEU A 98 -41.06 -8.82 -41.54
CA LEU A 98 -40.50 -9.26 -42.82
C LEU A 98 -39.07 -8.71 -43.09
N GLY A 99 -38.54 -7.83 -42.24
CA GLY A 99 -37.21 -7.23 -42.42
C GLY A 99 -36.13 -7.77 -41.48
N ALA A 100 -34.98 -7.10 -41.44
CA ALA A 100 -33.80 -7.57 -40.68
C ALA A 100 -33.96 -7.47 -39.15
N HIS A 101 -35.07 -6.88 -38.68
CA HIS A 101 -35.39 -6.71 -37.27
C HIS A 101 -36.43 -7.73 -36.77
N ARG A 102 -36.63 -8.84 -37.50
CA ARG A 102 -37.59 -9.88 -37.14
C ARG A 102 -37.28 -10.47 -35.76
N GLY A 103 -38.30 -10.48 -34.88
CA GLY A 103 -38.17 -10.98 -33.51
C GLY A 103 -37.43 -10.05 -32.54
N HIS A 104 -37.08 -8.82 -32.94
CA HIS A 104 -36.53 -7.83 -32.02
C HIS A 104 -37.63 -7.10 -31.24
N PRO A 105 -37.38 -6.70 -29.97
CA PRO A 105 -38.32 -5.88 -29.21
C PRO A 105 -38.41 -4.48 -29.83
N VAL A 106 -39.62 -4.11 -30.23
CA VAL A 106 -39.95 -2.82 -30.82
C VAL A 106 -41.03 -2.12 -30.01
N GLY A 107 -40.92 -0.80 -29.87
CA GLY A 107 -41.94 0.08 -29.29
C GLY A 107 -42.27 1.21 -30.25
N LEU A 108 -43.31 2.00 -29.97
CA LEU A 108 -43.62 3.19 -30.75
C LEU A 108 -42.49 4.22 -30.58
N ALA A 109 -41.98 4.75 -31.68
CA ALA A 109 -40.86 5.70 -31.65
C ALA A 109 -41.19 6.95 -30.82
N GLN A 110 -42.46 7.36 -30.80
CA GLN A 110 -42.94 8.49 -30.01
C GLN A 110 -42.87 8.23 -28.49
N GLU A 111 -43.21 7.01 -28.04
CA GLU A 111 -43.15 6.63 -26.62
C GLU A 111 -41.70 6.45 -26.14
N GLU A 112 -40.85 5.86 -26.99
CA GLU A 112 -39.42 5.75 -26.72
C GLU A 112 -38.75 7.13 -26.69
N ALA A 113 -39.14 8.03 -27.60
CA ALA A 113 -38.67 9.41 -27.61
C ALA A 113 -39.10 10.16 -26.33
N ALA A 114 -40.34 10.01 -25.88
CA ALA A 114 -40.79 10.60 -24.61
C ALA A 114 -40.00 10.06 -23.41
N SER A 115 -39.68 8.76 -23.40
CA SER A 115 -38.85 8.14 -22.37
C SER A 115 -37.42 8.66 -22.38
N VAL A 116 -36.82 8.82 -23.56
CA VAL A 116 -35.48 9.41 -23.73
C VAL A 116 -35.46 10.90 -23.38
N GLN A 117 -36.50 11.65 -23.73
CA GLN A 117 -36.66 13.05 -23.33
C GLN A 117 -36.72 13.19 -21.80
N LYS A 118 -37.45 12.31 -21.12
CA LYS A 118 -37.47 12.27 -19.65
C LYS A 118 -36.08 11.99 -19.06
N LEU A 119 -35.34 11.03 -19.62
CA LEU A 119 -33.95 10.77 -19.22
C LEU A 119 -33.02 11.96 -19.45
N PHE A 120 -33.21 12.71 -20.56
CA PHE A 120 -32.47 13.94 -20.79
C PHE A 120 -32.82 15.02 -19.76
N GLN A 121 -34.09 15.14 -19.38
CA GLN A 121 -34.52 16.09 -18.36
C GLN A 121 -33.93 15.74 -16.98
N GLU A 122 -33.97 14.47 -16.58
CA GLU A 122 -33.32 13.97 -15.36
C GLU A 122 -31.79 14.20 -15.38
N CYS A 123 -31.15 14.00 -16.54
CA CYS A 123 -29.73 14.27 -16.72
C CYS A 123 -29.40 15.75 -16.60
N LEU A 124 -30.21 16.64 -17.19
CA LEU A 124 -30.06 18.08 -17.08
C LEU A 124 -30.23 18.55 -15.62
N GLU A 125 -31.22 18.03 -14.89
CA GLU A 125 -31.39 18.30 -13.45
C GLU A 125 -30.17 17.83 -12.63
N CYS A 126 -29.63 16.65 -12.93
CA CYS A 126 -28.40 16.15 -12.31
C CYS A 126 -27.17 17.03 -12.62
N LEU A 127 -27.07 17.55 -13.83
CA LEU A 127 -25.98 18.45 -14.21
C LEU A 127 -26.10 19.82 -13.54
N VAL A 128 -27.32 20.36 -13.42
CA VAL A 128 -27.58 21.63 -12.71
C VAL A 128 -27.23 21.50 -11.23
N THR A 129 -27.63 20.39 -10.58
CA THR A 129 -27.29 20.13 -9.17
C THR A 129 -25.79 19.94 -8.96
N LYS A 130 -25.09 19.18 -9.84
CA LYS A 130 -23.62 19.08 -9.80
C LYS A 130 -22.93 20.42 -10.00
N LYS A 131 -23.40 21.24 -10.95
CA LYS A 131 -22.86 22.58 -11.18
C LYS A 131 -23.00 23.46 -9.93
N ARG A 132 -24.16 23.41 -9.26
CA ARG A 132 -24.38 24.10 -7.98
C ARG A 132 -23.44 23.60 -6.89
N GLN A 133 -23.29 22.29 -6.74
CA GLN A 133 -22.40 21.71 -5.73
C GLN A 133 -20.93 22.07 -5.98
N HIS A 134 -20.48 22.13 -7.23
CA HIS A 134 -19.15 22.62 -7.56
C HIS A 134 -18.97 24.11 -7.23
N ALA A 135 -20.00 24.95 -7.44
CA ALA A 135 -19.97 26.35 -7.04
C ALA A 135 -19.91 26.51 -5.51
N ASP A 136 -20.69 25.72 -4.76
CA ASP A 136 -20.66 25.70 -3.29
C ASP A 136 -19.28 25.24 -2.77
N ASN A 137 -18.68 24.22 -3.40
CA ASN A 137 -17.33 23.78 -3.09
C ASN A 137 -16.29 24.87 -3.35
N ILE A 138 -16.40 25.61 -4.46
CA ILE A 138 -15.52 26.75 -4.76
C ILE A 138 -15.68 27.82 -3.68
N ALA A 139 -16.91 28.20 -3.33
CA ALA A 139 -17.16 29.19 -2.28
C ALA A 139 -16.60 28.76 -0.91
N HIS A 140 -16.70 27.49 -0.55
CA HIS A 140 -16.13 26.96 0.68
C HIS A 140 -14.58 26.96 0.65
N LEU A 141 -13.97 26.66 -0.50
CA LEU A 141 -12.52 26.72 -0.68
C LEU A 141 -12.01 28.16 -0.62
N GLU A 142 -12.75 29.11 -1.19
CA GLU A 142 -12.44 30.54 -1.15
C GLU A 142 -12.60 31.10 0.27
N ASP A 143 -13.68 30.78 0.99
CA ASP A 143 -13.87 31.16 2.40
C ASP A 143 -12.78 30.57 3.32
N ALA A 144 -12.41 29.31 3.11
CA ALA A 144 -11.27 28.71 3.81
C ALA A 144 -9.95 29.44 3.48
N GLY A 145 -9.76 29.84 2.23
CA GLY A 145 -8.63 30.64 1.78
C GLY A 145 -8.60 32.04 2.39
N GLU A 146 -9.74 32.71 2.49
CA GLU A 146 -9.88 34.02 3.13
C GLU A 146 -9.72 33.93 4.65
N LYS A 147 -10.19 32.87 5.32
CA LYS A 147 -9.89 32.63 6.74
C LYS A 147 -8.41 32.39 6.99
N LEU A 148 -7.72 31.70 6.07
CA LEU A 148 -6.26 31.57 6.10
C LEU A 148 -5.56 32.92 5.90
N LYS A 149 -6.09 33.82 5.05
CA LYS A 149 -5.58 35.18 4.83
C LYS A 149 -5.92 36.17 5.97
N ALA A 150 -7.08 36.03 6.61
CA ALA A 150 -7.49 36.83 7.75
C ALA A 150 -6.69 36.48 9.01
N ASN A 151 -6.26 35.22 9.13
CA ASN A 151 -5.22 34.82 10.09
C ASN A 151 -3.83 35.41 9.77
N VAL A 152 -3.68 36.15 8.65
CA VAL A 152 -2.43 36.78 8.19
C VAL A 152 -2.44 38.32 8.33
N SER A 153 -3.52 38.99 8.77
CA SER A 153 -3.49 40.42 9.18
C SER A 153 -4.86 40.95 9.68
N PRO A 154 -5.01 42.10 10.38
CA PRO A 154 -4.01 43.07 10.91
C PRO A 154 -4.26 43.63 12.35
N TRP A 155 -3.25 43.62 13.23
CA TRP A 155 -2.88 44.76 14.10
C TRP A 155 -1.42 44.61 14.60
N GLY A 156 -0.52 45.47 14.10
CA GLY A 156 0.75 45.82 14.76
C GLY A 156 2.05 45.08 14.34
N ASN A 157 2.91 45.80 13.60
CA ASN A 157 4.37 45.63 13.39
C ASN A 157 4.85 44.50 12.43
N PRO A 158 5.29 44.83 11.18
CA PRO A 158 5.57 43.84 10.12
C PRO A 158 6.87 43.02 10.23
N GLU A 159 7.82 43.33 11.12
CA GLU A 159 9.15 42.69 11.08
C GLU A 159 9.36 41.52 12.04
N LYS A 160 8.48 41.29 13.02
CA LYS A 160 8.72 40.26 14.06
C LYS A 160 7.84 39.01 13.97
N GLN A 161 6.79 38.98 13.15
CA GLN A 161 5.79 37.89 13.18
C GLN A 161 5.93 36.82 12.08
N GLY A 162 6.48 37.15 10.91
CA GLY A 162 6.85 36.15 9.90
C GLY A 162 7.97 35.20 10.36
N LEU A 163 8.77 35.67 11.33
CA LEU A 163 9.77 34.86 12.01
C LEU A 163 9.11 33.92 13.03
N ALA A 164 8.17 34.42 13.84
CA ALA A 164 7.53 33.63 14.89
C ALA A 164 6.77 32.39 14.38
N SER A 165 6.06 32.46 13.25
CA SER A 165 5.32 31.30 12.72
C SER A 165 6.23 30.25 12.05
N LYS A 166 7.28 30.68 11.33
CA LYS A 166 8.35 29.78 10.84
C LYS A 166 9.17 29.19 11.99
N GLN A 167 9.39 29.98 13.04
CA GLN A 167 10.10 29.59 14.26
C GLN A 167 9.28 28.56 15.05
N VAL A 168 7.97 28.73 15.20
CA VAL A 168 7.09 27.75 15.89
C VAL A 168 7.06 26.41 15.14
N TYR A 169 7.04 26.41 13.80
CA TYR A 169 7.12 25.17 13.01
C TYR A 169 8.53 24.53 13.06
N ALA A 170 9.58 25.34 12.96
CA ALA A 170 10.96 24.87 13.09
C ALA A 170 11.23 24.33 14.49
N ASP A 171 10.71 24.97 15.54
CA ASP A 171 10.88 24.57 16.93
C ASP A 171 10.04 23.33 17.26
N SER A 172 8.85 23.17 16.67
CA SER A 172 8.10 21.92 16.74
C SER A 172 8.86 20.77 16.05
N SER A 173 9.47 21.03 14.90
CA SER A 173 10.29 20.03 14.18
C SER A 173 11.57 19.66 14.94
N LYS A 174 12.24 20.66 15.55
CA LYS A 174 13.39 20.43 16.45
C LYS A 174 12.97 19.66 17.70
N ALA A 175 11.85 20.01 18.33
CA ALA A 175 11.33 19.30 19.50
C ALA A 175 11.01 17.84 19.16
N TRP A 176 10.44 17.59 17.99
CA TRP A 176 10.21 16.24 17.48
C TRP A 176 11.53 15.47 17.27
N LEU A 177 12.55 16.10 16.67
CA LEU A 177 13.88 15.49 16.53
C LEU A 177 14.49 15.17 17.90
N THR A 178 14.44 16.12 18.84
CA THR A 178 14.89 15.91 20.22
C THR A 178 14.18 14.76 20.89
N GLN A 179 12.86 14.62 20.69
CA GLN A 179 12.10 13.50 21.19
C GLN A 179 12.58 12.18 20.57
N LYS A 180 12.79 12.13 19.25
CA LYS A 180 13.25 10.91 18.55
C LYS A 180 14.65 10.47 18.96
N PHE A 181 15.57 11.41 19.13
CA PHE A 181 16.91 11.10 19.65
C PHE A 181 16.90 10.72 21.14
N THR A 182 15.93 11.22 21.92
CA THR A 182 15.75 10.80 23.32
C THR A 182 15.22 9.37 23.38
N GLU A 183 14.24 9.02 22.55
CA GLU A 183 13.72 7.65 22.41
C GLU A 183 14.82 6.67 22.01
N LEU A 184 15.66 7.03 21.03
CA LEU A 184 16.80 6.20 20.62
C LEU A 184 17.81 5.99 21.76
N ARG A 185 18.14 7.04 22.51
CA ARG A 185 19.04 6.94 23.67
C ARG A 185 18.49 5.99 24.73
N LEU A 186 17.21 6.11 25.07
CA LEU A 186 16.57 5.22 26.05
C LEU A 186 16.59 3.75 25.61
N LEU A 187 16.36 3.48 24.32
CA LEU A 187 16.45 2.11 23.79
C LEU A 187 17.88 1.56 23.86
N LEU A 188 18.89 2.39 23.56
CA LEU A 188 20.29 1.99 23.67
C LEU A 188 20.69 1.72 25.13
N ASP A 189 20.22 2.56 26.07
CA ASP A 189 20.45 2.37 27.50
C ASP A 189 19.81 1.06 28.00
N GLU A 190 18.59 0.75 27.55
CA GLU A 190 17.89 -0.50 27.89
C GLU A 190 18.62 -1.73 27.34
N GLU A 191 19.04 -1.69 26.07
CA GLU A 191 19.83 -2.76 25.44
C GLU A 191 21.18 -2.97 26.13
N GLU A 192 21.85 -1.90 26.57
CA GLU A 192 23.09 -2.00 27.34
C GLU A 192 22.88 -2.73 28.67
N VAL A 193 21.81 -2.40 29.39
CA VAL A 193 21.45 -3.05 30.66
C VAL A 193 21.15 -4.54 30.43
N LEU A 194 20.37 -4.88 29.40
CA LEU A 194 20.04 -6.27 29.07
C LEU A 194 21.28 -7.09 28.70
N ALA A 195 22.20 -6.53 27.91
CA ALA A 195 23.45 -7.19 27.53
C ALA A 195 24.34 -7.48 28.75
N LYS A 196 24.43 -6.53 29.69
CA LYS A 196 25.16 -6.73 30.96
C LYS A 196 24.51 -7.82 31.81
N GLN A 197 23.20 -7.77 31.99
CA GLN A 197 22.46 -8.81 32.73
C GLN A 197 22.64 -10.20 32.13
N PHE A 198 22.69 -10.31 30.80
CA PHE A 198 22.97 -11.57 30.12
C PHE A 198 24.38 -12.10 30.44
N ILE A 199 25.39 -11.23 30.45
CA ILE A 199 26.77 -11.59 30.81
C ILE A 199 26.83 -12.06 32.27
N ASP A 200 26.24 -11.29 33.18
CA ASP A 200 26.25 -11.58 34.62
C ASP A 200 25.59 -12.94 34.90
N LYS A 201 24.40 -13.17 34.32
CA LYS A 201 23.66 -14.42 34.49
C LYS A 201 24.40 -15.64 33.98
N ASN A 202 25.02 -15.55 32.79
CA ASN A 202 25.80 -16.68 32.26
C ASN A 202 27.08 -16.95 33.07
N THR A 203 27.68 -15.89 33.61
CA THR A 203 28.84 -16.00 34.50
C THR A 203 28.46 -16.71 35.79
N GLU A 204 27.37 -16.30 36.43
CA GLU A 204 26.86 -16.90 37.67
C GLU A 204 26.52 -18.39 37.49
N LEU A 205 25.77 -18.73 36.43
CA LEU A 205 25.42 -20.13 36.13
C LEU A 205 26.65 -21.01 35.92
N THR A 206 27.68 -20.50 35.25
CA THR A 206 28.89 -21.28 35.00
C THR A 206 29.74 -21.43 36.25
N LEU A 207 29.86 -20.37 37.06
CA LEU A 207 30.53 -20.45 38.36
C LEU A 207 29.86 -21.46 39.29
N GLN A 208 28.53 -21.55 39.25
CA GLN A 208 27.79 -22.55 40.00
C GLN A 208 28.18 -23.98 39.55
N VAL A 209 28.21 -24.25 38.25
CA VAL A 209 28.64 -25.56 37.71
C VAL A 209 30.07 -25.90 38.13
N TYR A 210 30.99 -24.94 38.07
CA TYR A 210 32.37 -25.15 38.53
C TYR A 210 32.46 -25.41 40.03
N SER A 211 31.65 -24.73 40.84
CA SER A 211 31.59 -24.96 42.28
C SER A 211 31.12 -26.37 42.61
N GLU A 212 30.06 -26.84 41.96
CA GLU A 212 29.52 -28.19 42.12
C GLU A 212 30.54 -29.26 41.69
N GLN A 213 31.25 -29.05 40.59
CA GLN A 213 32.35 -29.92 40.15
C GLN A 213 33.50 -29.95 41.16
N ALA A 214 33.93 -28.78 41.67
CA ALA A 214 35.00 -28.70 42.65
C ALA A 214 34.64 -29.39 43.98
N GLU A 215 33.38 -29.29 44.42
CA GLU A 215 32.88 -30.04 45.57
C GLU A 215 32.85 -31.55 45.34
N SER A 216 32.47 -31.99 44.14
CA SER A 216 32.52 -33.41 43.77
C SER A 216 33.95 -33.95 43.81
N CYS A 217 34.92 -33.23 43.24
CA CYS A 217 36.34 -33.61 43.31
C CYS A 217 36.86 -33.64 44.76
N ARG A 218 36.49 -32.65 45.60
CA ARG A 218 36.86 -32.66 47.03
C ARG A 218 36.39 -33.93 47.73
N LYS A 219 35.12 -34.34 47.52
CA LYS A 219 34.58 -35.59 48.09
C LYS A 219 35.31 -36.83 47.57
N GLN A 220 35.73 -36.85 46.31
CA GLN A 220 36.51 -37.97 45.76
C GLN A 220 37.90 -38.07 46.42
N ILE A 221 38.56 -36.94 46.68
CA ILE A 221 39.84 -36.91 47.40
C ILE A 221 39.67 -37.46 48.82
N GLU A 222 38.62 -37.07 49.55
CA GLU A 222 38.34 -37.61 50.89
C GLU A 222 38.18 -39.14 50.89
N VAL A 223 37.47 -39.70 49.89
CA VAL A 223 37.32 -41.16 49.73
C VAL A 223 38.66 -41.83 49.43
N MET A 224 39.50 -41.21 48.60
CA MET A 224 40.83 -41.72 48.28
C MET A 224 41.77 -41.69 49.48
N ASP A 225 41.75 -40.62 50.29
CA ASP A 225 42.59 -40.49 51.48
C ASP A 225 42.22 -41.53 52.56
N ASP A 226 40.93 -41.80 52.75
CA ASP A 226 40.47 -42.85 53.67
C ASP A 226 40.92 -44.24 53.20
N PHE A 227 40.82 -44.50 51.89
CA PHE A 227 41.31 -45.74 51.29
C PHE A 227 42.83 -45.90 51.39
N TYR A 228 43.58 -44.83 51.10
CA TYR A 228 45.04 -44.80 51.26
C TYR A 228 45.43 -45.14 52.70
N THR A 229 44.77 -44.53 53.68
CA THR A 229 45.02 -44.77 55.10
C THR A 229 44.75 -46.22 55.49
N ARG A 230 43.65 -46.81 55.01
CA ARG A 230 43.32 -48.23 55.22
C ARG A 230 44.41 -49.15 54.66
N VAL A 231 44.82 -48.95 53.40
CA VAL A 231 45.86 -49.75 52.74
C VAL A 231 47.22 -49.58 53.43
N TRP A 232 47.55 -48.37 53.84
CA TRP A 232 48.78 -48.07 54.57
C TRP A 232 48.84 -48.85 55.89
N VAL A 233 47.78 -48.78 56.71
CA VAL A 233 47.71 -49.53 57.98
C VAL A 233 47.84 -51.03 57.74
N MET A 234 47.17 -51.57 56.72
CA MET A 234 47.27 -52.98 56.36
C MET A 234 48.72 -53.39 56.01
N SER A 235 49.48 -52.52 55.35
CA SER A 235 50.87 -52.82 54.96
C SER A 235 51.83 -52.95 56.15
N LEU A 236 51.43 -52.45 57.31
CA LEU A 236 52.20 -52.51 58.56
C LEU A 236 51.88 -53.77 59.39
N GLU A 237 50.97 -54.64 58.96
CA GLU A 237 50.55 -55.83 59.71
C GLU A 237 51.68 -56.88 59.79
N PRO A 238 52.22 -57.17 60.99
CA PRO A 238 53.36 -58.09 61.14
C PRO A 238 52.98 -59.56 60.95
N ASN A 239 51.70 -59.94 61.06
CA ASN A 239 51.28 -61.34 60.89
C ASN A 239 50.99 -61.66 59.40
N PRO A 240 51.74 -62.60 58.78
CA PRO A 240 51.63 -62.88 57.35
C PRO A 240 50.26 -63.48 56.95
N VAL A 241 49.58 -64.20 57.85
CA VAL A 241 48.26 -64.78 57.55
C VAL A 241 47.19 -63.69 57.57
N GLN A 242 47.24 -62.77 58.53
CA GLN A 242 46.29 -61.65 58.63
C GLN A 242 46.47 -60.64 57.50
N LEU A 243 47.72 -60.36 57.11
CA LEU A 243 48.05 -59.52 55.96
C LEU A 243 47.45 -60.07 54.66
N LEU A 244 47.60 -61.38 54.40
CA LEU A 244 47.05 -62.02 53.20
C LEU A 244 45.52 -62.03 53.18
N GLN A 245 44.88 -62.22 54.34
CA GLN A 245 43.42 -62.13 54.45
C GLN A 245 42.91 -60.71 54.18
N ALA A 246 43.56 -59.70 54.76
CA ALA A 246 43.21 -58.29 54.53
C ALA A 246 43.41 -57.91 53.05
N TYR A 247 44.53 -58.33 52.45
CA TYR A 247 44.80 -58.12 51.03
C TYR A 247 43.72 -58.74 50.13
N VAL A 248 43.33 -60.00 50.36
CA VAL A 248 42.29 -60.66 49.55
C VAL A 248 40.95 -59.93 49.67
N ALA A 249 40.61 -59.43 50.86
CA ALA A 249 39.37 -58.68 51.09
C ALA A 249 39.32 -57.31 50.38
N THR A 250 40.47 -56.66 50.17
CA THR A 250 40.58 -55.31 49.56
C THR A 250 41.10 -55.30 48.13
N LYS A 251 41.61 -56.42 47.62
CA LYS A 251 42.20 -56.56 46.28
C LYS A 251 41.30 -56.02 45.15
N SER A 252 39.99 -56.23 45.25
CA SER A 252 39.03 -55.74 44.24
C SER A 252 38.89 -54.22 44.27
N GLU A 253 38.88 -53.62 45.46
CA GLU A 253 38.79 -52.16 45.67
C GLU A 253 40.09 -51.47 45.20
N MET A 254 41.25 -52.08 45.50
CA MET A 254 42.55 -51.64 44.97
C MET A 254 42.58 -51.63 43.44
N GLY A 255 41.99 -52.65 42.79
CA GLY A 255 41.89 -52.71 41.33
C GLY A 255 41.03 -51.61 40.72
N GLN A 256 39.99 -51.15 41.42
CA GLN A 256 39.11 -50.06 40.97
C GLN A 256 39.78 -48.68 41.15
N GLN A 257 40.42 -48.46 42.30
CA GLN A 257 41.05 -47.17 42.65
C GLN A 257 42.37 -46.91 41.89
N MET A 258 43.05 -47.95 41.39
CA MET A 258 44.29 -47.83 40.61
C MET A 258 44.05 -47.53 39.12
N SER A 259 42.79 -47.34 38.71
CA SER A 259 42.48 -46.92 37.34
C SER A 259 42.83 -45.43 37.12
N PRO A 260 43.34 -45.02 35.95
CA PRO A 260 43.64 -43.62 35.69
C PRO A 260 42.37 -42.76 35.76
N SER A 261 42.37 -41.74 36.61
CA SER A 261 41.26 -40.78 36.68
C SER A 261 41.18 -39.92 35.41
N GLU A 262 39.96 -39.62 34.96
CA GLU A 262 39.74 -38.71 33.84
C GLU A 262 40.07 -37.26 34.23
N LEU A 263 40.94 -36.61 33.45
CA LEU A 263 41.30 -35.21 33.63
C LEU A 263 40.14 -34.31 33.17
N SER A 264 39.48 -33.65 34.12
CA SER A 264 38.44 -32.65 33.84
C SER A 264 39.09 -31.32 33.46
N HIS A 265 38.75 -30.79 32.28
CA HIS A 265 39.22 -29.49 31.81
C HIS A 265 38.01 -28.53 31.67
N PRO A 266 37.85 -27.54 32.55
CA PRO A 266 36.77 -26.57 32.41
C PRO A 266 37.00 -25.72 31.16
N VAL A 267 35.98 -25.62 30.30
CA VAL A 267 36.03 -24.79 29.09
C VAL A 267 35.79 -23.34 29.48
N PRO A 268 36.70 -22.40 29.17
CA PRO A 268 36.53 -20.99 29.52
C PRO A 268 35.29 -20.37 28.85
N LEU A 269 34.54 -19.58 29.62
CA LEU A 269 33.46 -18.74 29.10
C LEU A 269 34.01 -17.70 28.11
N SER A 270 33.32 -17.54 26.98
CA SER A 270 33.62 -16.51 25.99
C SER A 270 32.39 -15.67 25.70
N PHE A 271 32.54 -14.35 25.86
CA PHE A 271 31.54 -13.35 25.47
C PHE A 271 31.90 -12.67 24.14
N GLU A 272 32.83 -13.25 23.38
CA GLU A 272 33.23 -12.75 22.07
C GLU A 272 32.05 -12.61 21.09
N PRO A 273 31.06 -13.53 21.06
CA PRO A 273 29.87 -13.34 20.23
C PRO A 273 29.08 -12.08 20.58
N VAL A 274 28.94 -11.74 21.86
CA VAL A 274 28.23 -10.54 22.33
C VAL A 274 28.99 -9.28 21.92
N LYS A 275 30.32 -9.29 22.11
CA LYS A 275 31.19 -8.17 21.70
C LYS A 275 31.17 -7.94 20.19
N ASN A 276 31.22 -9.01 19.41
CA ASN A 276 31.18 -8.93 17.95
C ASN A 276 29.84 -8.37 17.45
N PHE A 277 28.72 -8.81 18.04
CA PHE A 277 27.41 -8.26 17.71
C PHE A 277 27.34 -6.74 17.91
N PHE A 278 27.75 -6.24 19.08
CA PHE A 278 27.71 -4.80 19.35
C PHE A 278 28.75 -4.01 18.56
N LYS A 279 29.87 -4.63 18.19
CA LYS A 279 30.86 -4.05 17.28
C LYS A 279 30.26 -3.81 15.89
N GLU A 280 29.65 -4.84 15.28
CA GLU A 280 28.99 -4.73 13.97
C GLU A 280 27.85 -3.71 14.01
N PHE A 281 27.07 -3.70 15.10
CA PHE A 281 26.02 -2.71 15.33
C PHE A 281 26.56 -1.27 15.36
N MET A 282 27.64 -1.03 16.11
CA MET A 282 28.28 0.29 16.19
C MET A 282 28.91 0.72 14.86
N GLU A 283 29.47 -0.21 14.10
CA GLU A 283 29.98 0.04 12.75
C GLU A 283 28.82 0.46 11.82
N ALA A 284 27.69 -0.24 11.84
CA ALA A 284 26.52 0.12 11.04
C ALA A 284 25.94 1.50 11.38
N ILE A 285 25.85 1.85 12.67
CA ILE A 285 25.42 3.19 13.11
C ILE A 285 26.43 4.24 12.64
N ARG A 286 27.73 3.98 12.79
CA ARG A 286 28.79 4.90 12.38
C ARG A 286 28.74 5.17 10.89
N ASP A 287 28.64 4.14 10.06
CA ASP A 287 28.54 4.27 8.61
C ASP A 287 27.33 5.12 8.21
N THR A 288 26.21 4.95 8.93
CA THR A 288 24.99 5.74 8.72
C THR A 288 25.12 7.21 9.13
N LEU A 289 25.96 7.52 10.13
CA LEU A 289 26.10 8.88 10.68
C LEU A 289 27.32 9.64 10.14
N GLN A 290 28.29 8.93 9.55
CA GLN A 290 29.52 9.49 9.03
C GLN A 290 29.28 10.39 7.81
N THR A 291 28.21 10.12 7.05
CA THR A 291 27.75 11.01 5.99
C THR A 291 27.03 12.23 6.60
N PRO A 292 27.43 13.48 6.28
CA PRO A 292 26.77 14.68 6.78
C PRO A 292 25.25 14.65 6.56
N VAL A 293 24.50 15.23 7.50
CA VAL A 293 23.03 15.12 7.50
C VAL A 293 22.42 15.73 6.23
N ASP A 294 23.01 16.79 5.69
CA ASP A 294 22.53 17.44 4.47
C ASP A 294 22.81 16.59 3.22
N THR A 295 23.93 15.87 3.17
CA THR A 295 24.20 14.89 2.10
C THR A 295 23.24 13.71 2.16
N ARG A 296 22.96 13.17 3.34
CA ARG A 296 21.97 12.07 3.52
C ARG A 296 20.55 12.48 3.11
N LEU A 297 20.19 13.73 3.36
CA LEU A 297 18.88 14.26 2.98
C LEU A 297 18.77 14.56 1.48
N LYS A 298 19.88 14.97 0.84
CA LYS A 298 19.94 15.21 -0.62
C LYS A 298 19.86 13.91 -1.43
N GLU A 299 20.47 12.83 -0.94
CA GLU A 299 20.48 11.53 -1.64
C GLU A 299 19.09 10.85 -1.71
N ASN A 300 18.17 11.20 -0.80
CA ASN A 300 16.88 10.50 -0.67
C ASN A 300 15.66 11.24 -1.28
N MET A 301 15.77 12.48 -1.75
CA MET A 301 14.67 13.17 -2.45
C MET A 301 15.16 14.20 -3.48
N ASN A 302 14.78 13.99 -4.75
CA ASN A 302 14.61 15.05 -5.75
C ASN A 302 13.46 15.99 -5.35
N CYS A 303 13.66 16.82 -4.33
CA CYS A 303 12.83 18.00 -4.11
C CYS A 303 13.41 19.14 -4.94
N GLN A 304 12.84 19.38 -6.12
CA GLN A 304 12.99 20.65 -6.82
C GLN A 304 12.24 21.72 -6.02
N LEU A 305 12.93 22.32 -5.05
CA LEU A 305 13.10 23.76 -5.11
C LEU A 305 14.23 23.94 -6.13
N LEU A 306 13.96 24.39 -7.36
CA LEU A 306 15.04 24.86 -8.24
C LEU A 306 15.86 25.87 -7.40
N GLY A 307 17.17 25.72 -7.19
CA GLY A 307 18.18 25.29 -8.16
C GLY A 307 18.72 23.84 -8.15
N SER A 308 18.90 23.39 -9.39
CA SER A 308 19.80 22.38 -9.97
C SER A 308 19.67 20.90 -9.62
N SER A 309 19.07 20.19 -10.59
CA SER A 309 19.60 18.99 -11.30
C SER A 309 19.54 17.60 -10.64
N GLY A 310 18.53 16.81 -11.06
CA GLY A 310 18.77 15.56 -11.80
C GLY A 310 19.01 14.24 -11.05
N THR A 311 17.96 13.39 -11.03
CA THR A 311 17.97 11.90 -11.11
C THR A 311 18.59 10.99 -10.01
N LYS A 312 17.69 10.48 -9.14
CA LYS A 312 17.46 9.12 -8.54
C LYS A 312 18.24 7.89 -9.11
N PRO A 313 18.19 6.66 -8.50
CA PRO A 313 17.51 6.18 -7.27
C PRO A 313 18.23 5.12 -6.37
N GLY A 314 17.78 5.02 -5.10
CA GLY A 314 17.39 3.76 -4.43
C GLY A 314 18.32 3.20 -3.35
N THR A 315 17.91 2.46 -2.30
CA THR A 315 16.63 1.95 -1.78
C THR A 315 16.90 1.28 -0.41
N LEU A 316 15.97 1.39 0.57
CA LEU A 316 15.70 0.47 1.72
C LEU A 316 16.72 0.44 2.90
N LEU A 317 16.38 0.52 4.20
CA LEU A 317 15.34 -0.20 4.97
C LEU A 317 14.86 0.55 6.24
N LYS A 318 13.60 0.24 6.60
CA LYS A 318 12.81 0.62 7.79
C LYS A 318 13.23 -0.14 9.05
N ILE A 319 13.24 0.55 10.21
CA ILE A 319 12.37 0.26 11.38
C ILE A 319 12.05 1.60 12.04
N SER A 320 10.79 2.06 11.94
CA SER A 320 10.25 3.20 12.71
C SER A 320 9.15 2.68 13.64
N PRO A 321 9.00 3.21 14.86
CA PRO A 321 7.91 2.82 15.74
C PRO A 321 6.57 3.13 15.07
N SER A 322 5.64 2.18 15.17
CA SER A 322 4.26 2.29 14.69
C SER A 322 3.64 3.61 15.18
N PRO A 323 3.12 4.50 14.31
CA PRO A 323 2.55 5.75 14.78
C PRO A 323 1.23 5.51 15.52
N GLU A 324 0.99 6.25 16.62
CA GLU A 324 -0.25 6.14 17.38
C GLU A 324 -1.48 6.41 16.50
N ARG A 325 -2.52 5.58 16.63
CA ARG A 325 -3.79 5.71 15.87
C ARG A 325 -4.38 7.11 15.97
N SER A 326 -4.24 7.76 17.11
CA SER A 326 -4.68 9.14 17.40
C SER A 326 -4.13 10.17 16.39
N LEU A 327 -2.92 9.99 15.89
CA LEU A 327 -2.29 10.88 14.92
C LEU A 327 -2.96 10.79 13.54
N PHE A 328 -3.38 9.59 13.15
CA PHE A 328 -4.08 9.36 11.88
C PHE A 328 -5.53 9.84 11.91
N LEU A 329 -6.20 9.72 13.07
CA LEU A 329 -7.58 10.16 13.22
C LEU A 329 -7.77 11.68 13.01
N LYS A 330 -6.70 12.49 13.12
CA LYS A 330 -6.72 13.91 12.73
C LYS A 330 -7.10 14.13 11.26
N TYR A 331 -6.87 13.12 10.42
CA TYR A 331 -7.14 13.12 8.99
C TYR A 331 -8.29 12.19 8.62
N ALA A 332 -9.11 11.79 9.60
CA ALA A 332 -10.17 10.80 9.44
C ALA A 332 -11.20 11.22 8.37
N ARG A 333 -11.57 10.25 7.54
CA ARG A 333 -12.61 10.30 6.53
C ARG A 333 -13.44 9.03 6.61
N THR A 334 -14.74 9.17 6.35
CA THR A 334 -15.65 8.04 6.21
C THR A 334 -16.18 8.03 4.77
N PRO A 335 -15.37 7.59 3.79
CA PRO A 335 -15.78 7.62 2.40
C PRO A 335 -16.91 6.61 2.14
N THR A 336 -17.90 7.01 1.36
CA THR A 336 -19.01 6.14 0.95
C THR A 336 -18.68 5.44 -0.37
N LEU A 337 -19.26 4.27 -0.61
CA LEU A 337 -19.10 3.52 -1.85
C LEU A 337 -20.12 3.97 -2.90
N ASP A 338 -19.71 3.96 -4.17
CA ASP A 338 -20.55 4.42 -5.28
C ASP A 338 -21.28 3.25 -5.96
N PRO A 339 -22.64 3.19 -5.84
CA PRO A 339 -23.47 2.16 -6.48
C PRO A 339 -23.31 2.08 -8.01
N ASP A 340 -22.96 3.19 -8.67
CA ASP A 340 -22.87 3.26 -10.12
C ASP A 340 -21.64 2.54 -10.65
N THR A 341 -20.60 2.42 -9.82
CA THR A 341 -19.36 1.71 -10.15
C THR A 341 -19.46 0.21 -9.83
N MET A 342 -20.31 -0.14 -8.87
CA MET A 342 -20.36 -1.44 -8.20
C MET A 342 -20.73 -2.60 -9.14
N HIS A 343 -19.99 -3.70 -9.09
CA HIS A 343 -20.33 -4.92 -9.83
C HIS A 343 -21.73 -5.48 -9.53
N SER A 344 -22.38 -6.11 -10.52
CA SER A 344 -23.76 -6.63 -10.44
C SER A 344 -24.03 -7.64 -9.30
N ARG A 345 -23.01 -8.37 -8.85
CA ARG A 345 -23.07 -9.36 -7.74
C ARG A 345 -22.79 -8.77 -6.36
N LEU A 346 -22.50 -7.47 -6.27
CA LEU A 346 -22.34 -6.79 -5.00
C LEU A 346 -23.64 -6.10 -4.61
N ARG A 347 -23.87 -5.97 -3.31
CA ARG A 347 -24.96 -5.19 -2.73
C ARG A 347 -24.37 -4.21 -1.75
N LEU A 348 -24.92 -3.00 -1.77
CA LEU A 348 -24.52 -1.91 -0.91
C LEU A 348 -25.61 -1.66 0.12
N SER A 349 -25.23 -1.36 1.36
CA SER A 349 -26.14 -0.84 2.38
C SER A 349 -26.66 0.54 2.01
N THR A 350 -27.78 0.94 2.62
CA THR A 350 -28.43 2.24 2.38
C THR A 350 -27.52 3.42 2.69
N ASP A 351 -26.64 3.27 3.68
CA ASP A 351 -25.67 4.29 4.08
C ASP A 351 -24.39 4.31 3.22
N GLY A 352 -24.25 3.38 2.27
CA GLY A 352 -23.09 3.32 1.38
C GLY A 352 -21.80 2.82 2.05
N LEU A 353 -21.85 2.32 3.28
CA LEU A 353 -20.66 1.95 4.06
C LEU A 353 -20.35 0.45 4.05
N ILE A 354 -21.32 -0.40 3.72
CA ILE A 354 -21.17 -1.86 3.76
C ILE A 354 -21.42 -2.43 2.37
N VAL A 355 -20.43 -3.16 1.86
CA VAL A 355 -20.55 -3.93 0.62
C VAL A 355 -20.50 -5.42 0.91
N ARG A 356 -21.46 -6.17 0.36
CA ARG A 356 -21.56 -7.62 0.55
C ARG A 356 -21.75 -8.36 -0.77
N CYS A 357 -21.25 -9.58 -0.84
CA CYS A 357 -21.50 -10.46 -1.98
C CYS A 357 -22.93 -11.02 -1.92
N ALA A 358 -23.67 -10.89 -3.02
CA ALA A 358 -24.95 -11.57 -3.19
C ALA A 358 -24.78 -12.87 -3.99
N LEU A 359 -25.43 -13.93 -3.54
CA LEU A 359 -25.47 -15.23 -4.22
C LEU A 359 -26.26 -15.15 -5.54
N LEU A 360 -27.33 -14.35 -5.58
CA LEU A 360 -28.24 -14.21 -6.73
C LEU A 360 -28.76 -12.77 -6.91
N GLY A 361 -29.11 -12.45 -8.16
CA GLY A 361 -29.84 -11.23 -8.53
C GLY A 361 -29.06 -10.31 -9.48
N ARG A 362 -29.69 -9.96 -10.61
CA ARG A 362 -29.24 -8.87 -11.47
C ARG A 362 -29.63 -7.53 -10.82
N LEU A 363 -28.66 -6.63 -10.67
CA LEU A 363 -28.98 -5.20 -10.59
C LEU A 363 -29.59 -4.79 -11.94
N GLY A 364 -30.50 -3.80 -11.93
CA GLY A 364 -31.26 -3.30 -13.09
C GLY A 364 -30.39 -2.76 -14.24
N PRO A 365 -30.87 -1.78 -15.04
CA PRO A 365 -30.13 -1.28 -16.19
C PRO A 365 -28.68 -0.92 -15.82
N ARG A 366 -27.72 -1.35 -16.64
CA ARG A 366 -26.28 -1.18 -16.39
C ARG A 366 -25.90 0.29 -16.54
N PRO A 367 -25.52 1.01 -15.46
CA PRO A 367 -24.88 2.31 -15.60
C PRO A 367 -23.57 2.13 -16.39
N ALA A 368 -23.25 3.11 -17.25
CA ALA A 368 -22.04 3.09 -18.07
C ALA A 368 -20.72 2.88 -17.29
N PRO A 369 -20.54 3.40 -16.06
CA PRO A 369 -19.27 3.27 -15.32
C PRO A 369 -19.19 2.03 -14.41
N ARG A 370 -19.95 0.96 -14.67
CA ARG A 370 -19.97 -0.23 -13.80
C ARG A 370 -18.86 -1.25 -14.12
N PHE A 371 -18.31 -1.91 -13.10
CA PHE A 371 -17.54 -3.14 -13.30
C PHE A 371 -18.42 -4.30 -13.79
N ASP A 372 -18.08 -4.91 -14.93
CA ASP A 372 -18.92 -5.93 -15.57
C ASP A 372 -18.57 -7.38 -15.20
N THR A 373 -17.31 -7.63 -14.85
CA THR A 373 -16.77 -8.99 -14.65
C THR A 373 -16.18 -9.18 -13.25
N LEU A 374 -15.45 -8.19 -12.75
CA LEU A 374 -14.77 -8.26 -11.46
C LEU A 374 -15.67 -7.68 -10.37
N ARG A 375 -15.77 -8.36 -9.22
CA ARG A 375 -16.55 -7.94 -8.05
C ARG A 375 -15.91 -6.76 -7.32
N GLN A 376 -15.82 -5.62 -8.01
CA GLN A 376 -15.17 -4.38 -7.58
C GLN A 376 -16.20 -3.27 -7.38
N VAL A 377 -15.84 -2.30 -6.54
CA VAL A 377 -16.57 -1.05 -6.31
C VAL A 377 -15.57 0.05 -5.95
N LEU A 378 -15.81 1.27 -6.41
CA LEU A 378 -15.05 2.46 -6.01
C LEU A 378 -15.86 3.28 -5.00
N GLY A 379 -15.14 4.11 -4.24
CA GLY A 379 -15.70 5.17 -3.43
C GLY A 379 -16.37 6.22 -4.28
N ARG A 380 -17.32 6.93 -3.67
CA ARG A 380 -17.92 8.15 -4.19
C ARG A 380 -17.02 9.35 -3.96
N ASP A 381 -16.32 9.36 -2.83
CA ASP A 381 -15.43 10.45 -2.42
C ASP A 381 -14.03 10.22 -2.98
N GLY A 382 -13.54 11.20 -3.76
CA GLY A 382 -12.20 11.18 -4.35
C GLY A 382 -11.30 12.20 -3.69
N PHE A 383 -10.05 11.82 -3.40
CA PHE A 383 -9.07 12.65 -2.74
C PHE A 383 -8.03 13.15 -3.74
N ALA A 384 -8.01 14.46 -3.98
CA ALA A 384 -7.15 15.10 -4.98
C ALA A 384 -6.03 15.98 -4.39
N ALA A 385 -6.04 16.18 -3.07
CA ALA A 385 -5.09 16.99 -2.32
C ALA A 385 -5.24 16.68 -0.82
N GLY A 386 -4.19 16.90 -0.05
CA GLY A 386 -4.13 16.79 1.40
C GLY A 386 -3.87 15.39 1.93
N ARG A 387 -3.94 15.30 3.26
CA ARG A 387 -3.82 14.06 4.02
C ARG A 387 -5.19 13.53 4.39
N HIS A 388 -5.40 12.23 4.16
CA HIS A 388 -6.65 11.53 4.44
C HIS A 388 -6.37 10.17 5.05
N TYR A 389 -7.23 9.75 5.96
CA TYR A 389 -7.17 8.46 6.61
C TYR A 389 -8.56 7.84 6.67
N TRP A 390 -8.69 6.58 6.29
CA TRP A 390 -9.92 5.82 6.49
C TRP A 390 -9.59 4.40 6.92
N GLU A 391 -10.54 3.76 7.58
CA GLU A 391 -10.41 2.37 8.00
C GLU A 391 -11.39 1.50 7.22
N VAL A 392 -11.02 0.23 7.02
CA VAL A 392 -11.83 -0.77 6.35
C VAL A 392 -11.85 -2.03 7.20
N ASP A 393 -13.03 -2.41 7.68
CA ASP A 393 -13.25 -3.63 8.41
C ASP A 393 -13.42 -4.81 7.44
N VAL A 394 -12.58 -5.82 7.62
CA VAL A 394 -12.49 -7.02 6.79
C VAL A 394 -12.78 -8.28 7.60
N GLN A 395 -13.30 -8.15 8.82
CA GLN A 395 -13.57 -9.30 9.71
C GLN A 395 -14.60 -10.26 9.10
N GLU A 396 -15.63 -9.74 8.45
CA GLU A 396 -16.68 -10.53 7.78
C GLU A 396 -16.33 -10.89 6.32
N ALA A 397 -15.14 -10.54 5.85
CA ALA A 397 -14.69 -10.88 4.51
C ALA A 397 -14.13 -12.32 4.51
N GLY A 398 -14.57 -13.16 3.56
CA GLY A 398 -14.12 -14.55 3.50
C GLY A 398 -12.73 -14.73 2.88
N VAL A 399 -12.57 -15.75 2.05
CA VAL A 399 -11.25 -16.21 1.56
C VAL A 399 -10.52 -15.22 0.63
N GLY A 400 -11.19 -14.16 0.17
CA GLY A 400 -10.62 -13.24 -0.82
C GLY A 400 -11.16 -11.81 -0.75
N TRP A 401 -10.29 -10.85 -0.45
CA TRP A 401 -10.60 -9.42 -0.45
C TRP A 401 -9.42 -8.55 -0.89
N TRP A 402 -9.74 -7.35 -1.37
CA TRP A 402 -8.78 -6.30 -1.71
C TRP A 402 -9.26 -4.96 -1.17
N VAL A 403 -8.34 -4.24 -0.54
CA VAL A 403 -8.53 -2.88 -0.02
C VAL A 403 -7.47 -1.99 -0.63
N GLY A 404 -7.87 -0.87 -1.21
CA GLY A 404 -6.93 -0.01 -1.93
C GLY A 404 -7.51 1.34 -2.32
N ALA A 405 -6.83 1.96 -3.29
CA ALA A 405 -7.28 3.16 -3.96
C ALA A 405 -7.03 3.05 -5.46
N ALA A 406 -7.86 3.73 -6.26
CA ALA A 406 -7.75 3.74 -7.71
C ALA A 406 -8.16 5.08 -8.31
N TYR A 407 -7.65 5.37 -9.49
CA TYR A 407 -8.10 6.47 -10.31
C TYR A 407 -9.49 6.19 -10.91
N PRO A 408 -10.26 7.26 -11.20
CA PRO A 408 -11.54 7.10 -11.88
C PRO A 408 -11.38 6.53 -13.29
N SER A 409 -10.22 6.76 -13.93
CA SER A 409 -9.81 6.23 -15.23
C SER A 409 -9.59 4.71 -15.29
N LEU A 410 -9.55 4.03 -14.14
CA LEU A 410 -9.43 2.58 -14.07
C LEU A 410 -10.48 1.90 -14.96
N ARG A 411 -10.01 1.05 -15.89
CA ARG A 411 -10.89 0.36 -16.82
C ARG A 411 -11.85 -0.56 -16.07
N ARG A 412 -13.12 -0.58 -16.48
CA ARG A 412 -14.17 -1.31 -15.73
C ARG A 412 -14.72 -2.54 -16.45
N ARG A 413 -14.25 -2.77 -17.69
CA ARG A 413 -14.72 -3.86 -18.55
C ARG A 413 -13.73 -5.00 -18.66
N GLY A 414 -14.24 -6.22 -18.58
CA GLY A 414 -13.50 -7.48 -18.70
C GLY A 414 -12.76 -7.90 -17.43
N SER A 415 -12.07 -9.03 -17.52
CA SER A 415 -11.27 -9.62 -16.44
C SER A 415 -9.76 -9.44 -16.60
N SER A 416 -9.32 -8.67 -17.60
CA SER A 416 -7.91 -8.42 -17.91
C SER A 416 -7.17 -7.68 -16.79
N ALA A 417 -5.84 -7.62 -16.86
CA ALA A 417 -5.02 -6.84 -15.93
C ALA A 417 -5.44 -5.35 -15.87
N ALA A 418 -5.80 -4.79 -17.03
CA ALA A 418 -6.23 -3.39 -17.17
C ALA A 418 -7.46 -3.01 -16.31
N SER A 419 -8.34 -3.96 -15.98
CA SER A 419 -9.53 -3.69 -15.15
C SER A 419 -9.40 -4.18 -13.71
N ARG A 420 -8.35 -4.95 -13.42
CA ARG A 420 -8.18 -5.65 -12.16
C ARG A 420 -7.41 -4.80 -11.17
N LEU A 421 -8.02 -4.57 -10.00
CA LEU A 421 -7.40 -3.78 -8.94
C LEU A 421 -5.99 -4.29 -8.60
N GLY A 422 -5.01 -3.39 -8.67
CA GLY A 422 -3.58 -3.64 -8.40
C GLY A 422 -2.78 -4.22 -9.58
N CYS A 423 -3.41 -4.55 -10.71
CA CYS A 423 -2.75 -5.12 -11.90
C CYS A 423 -2.58 -4.09 -13.03
N ASN A 424 -2.57 -2.81 -12.70
CA ASN A 424 -2.45 -1.70 -13.65
C ASN A 424 -1.89 -0.47 -12.91
N ARG A 425 -1.63 0.61 -13.66
CA ARG A 425 -1.02 1.83 -13.14
C ARG A 425 -2.01 2.72 -12.40
N GLU A 426 -3.30 2.50 -12.65
CA GLU A 426 -4.41 3.29 -12.12
C GLU A 426 -4.87 2.80 -10.75
N SER A 427 -4.23 1.79 -10.16
CA SER A 427 -4.65 1.24 -8.87
C SER A 427 -3.54 0.65 -8.00
N TRP A 428 -3.77 0.77 -6.69
CA TRP A 428 -2.90 0.29 -5.62
C TRP A 428 -3.76 -0.42 -4.58
N CYS A 429 -3.37 -1.61 -4.13
CA CYS A 429 -4.12 -2.31 -3.09
C CYS A 429 -3.28 -3.27 -2.26
N VAL A 430 -3.80 -3.59 -1.07
CA VAL A 430 -3.45 -4.78 -0.32
C VAL A 430 -4.58 -5.80 -0.51
N LYS A 431 -4.21 -7.07 -0.66
CA LYS A 431 -5.14 -8.18 -0.80
C LYS A 431 -4.84 -9.29 0.19
N ARG A 432 -5.88 -10.02 0.57
CA ARG A 432 -5.80 -11.36 1.13
C ARG A 432 -6.46 -12.33 0.15
N TYR A 433 -5.79 -13.42 -0.16
CA TYR A 433 -6.40 -14.54 -0.88
C TYR A 433 -5.78 -15.84 -0.38
N ASP A 434 -6.60 -16.81 0.04
CA ASP A 434 -6.13 -18.11 0.52
C ASP A 434 -5.08 -18.00 1.64
N LEU A 435 -5.38 -17.18 2.66
CA LEU A 435 -4.51 -16.84 3.80
C LEU A 435 -3.19 -16.12 3.44
N GLU A 436 -2.95 -15.79 2.17
CA GLU A 436 -1.79 -15.02 1.78
C GLU A 436 -2.10 -13.53 1.61
N TYR A 437 -1.22 -12.69 2.15
CA TYR A 437 -1.32 -11.25 2.07
C TYR A 437 -0.32 -10.68 1.08
N TRP A 438 -0.76 -9.74 0.26
CA TRP A 438 0.07 -9.14 -0.77
C TRP A 438 -0.29 -7.68 -1.03
N ALA A 439 0.69 -6.83 -1.28
CA ALA A 439 0.50 -5.51 -1.88
C ALA A 439 0.69 -5.58 -3.39
N PHE A 440 -0.19 -4.92 -4.15
CA PHE A 440 -0.23 -4.95 -5.62
C PHE A 440 -0.33 -3.54 -6.22
N HIS A 441 0.47 -3.30 -7.25
CA HIS A 441 0.42 -2.13 -8.13
C HIS A 441 1.13 -2.44 -9.45
N ASP A 442 0.57 -2.05 -10.60
CA ASP A 442 1.15 -2.27 -11.94
C ASP A 442 1.65 -3.71 -12.19
N CYS A 443 0.84 -4.70 -11.77
CA CYS A 443 1.18 -6.13 -11.78
C CYS A 443 2.38 -6.54 -10.91
N GLN A 444 3.04 -5.60 -10.25
CA GLN A 444 4.05 -5.88 -9.24
C GLN A 444 3.35 -6.32 -7.95
N ARG A 445 3.96 -7.30 -7.27
CA ARG A 445 3.43 -7.86 -6.04
C ARG A 445 4.51 -7.96 -4.97
N ASN A 446 4.16 -7.54 -3.76
CA ASN A 446 5.02 -7.67 -2.58
C ASN A 446 4.29 -8.52 -1.55
N ARG A 447 4.90 -9.64 -1.13
CA ARG A 447 4.31 -10.52 -0.12
C ARG A 447 4.34 -9.81 1.23
N LEU A 448 3.21 -9.80 1.92
CA LEU A 448 3.09 -9.25 3.26
C LEU A 448 3.03 -10.41 4.26
N ARG A 449 3.60 -10.20 5.45
CA ARG A 449 3.60 -11.16 6.56
C ARG A 449 3.10 -10.44 7.82
N PRO A 450 1.78 -10.13 7.91
CA PRO A 450 1.25 -9.54 9.12
C PRO A 450 1.43 -10.49 10.30
N ARG A 451 1.64 -9.95 11.51
CA ARG A 451 1.91 -10.77 12.72
C ARG A 451 0.70 -11.61 13.13
N ARG A 452 -0.51 -11.12 12.84
CA ARG A 452 -1.80 -11.77 13.04
C ARG A 452 -2.70 -11.46 11.84
N ASP A 453 -3.79 -12.18 11.68
CA ASP A 453 -4.77 -11.88 10.63
C ASP A 453 -5.43 -10.52 10.91
N PRO A 454 -5.21 -9.49 10.06
CA PRO A 454 -5.81 -8.19 10.27
C PRO A 454 -7.32 -8.28 10.07
N HIS A 455 -8.07 -7.83 11.07
CA HIS A 455 -9.53 -7.64 10.97
C HIS A 455 -9.89 -6.24 10.49
N ARG A 456 -8.95 -5.30 10.54
CA ARG A 456 -9.15 -3.91 10.12
C ARG A 456 -7.90 -3.33 9.48
N ILE A 457 -8.08 -2.77 8.28
CA ILE A 457 -7.02 -2.15 7.50
C ILE A 457 -7.20 -0.63 7.55
N GLY A 458 -6.18 0.08 8.06
CA GLY A 458 -6.08 1.53 7.98
C GLY A 458 -5.39 1.93 6.69
N VAL A 459 -5.95 2.89 5.98
CA VAL A 459 -5.38 3.43 4.74
C VAL A 459 -5.10 4.91 4.94
N PHE A 460 -3.84 5.29 4.80
CA PHE A 460 -3.39 6.67 4.90
C PHE A 460 -2.90 7.15 3.54
N LEU A 461 -3.40 8.29 3.11
CA LEU A 461 -3.02 8.99 1.89
C LEU A 461 -2.42 10.33 2.29
N ASP A 462 -1.20 10.61 1.84
CA ASP A 462 -0.65 11.96 1.73
C ASP A 462 -0.47 12.23 0.24
N TYR A 463 -1.40 12.99 -0.34
CA TYR A 463 -1.49 13.17 -1.78
C TYR A 463 -0.27 13.93 -2.32
N GLU A 464 0.12 15.01 -1.65
CA GLU A 464 1.27 15.85 -2.02
C GLU A 464 2.60 15.13 -1.85
N ALA A 465 2.76 14.36 -0.77
CA ALA A 465 3.96 13.55 -0.56
C ALA A 465 4.02 12.31 -1.48
N GLY A 466 2.92 12.00 -2.17
CA GLY A 466 2.83 10.82 -3.04
C GLY A 466 2.86 9.51 -2.26
N VAL A 467 2.31 9.49 -1.04
CA VAL A 467 2.37 8.35 -0.13
C VAL A 467 0.98 7.74 0.03
N LEU A 468 0.87 6.43 -0.25
CA LEU A 468 -0.30 5.63 0.10
C LEU A 468 0.15 4.46 0.98
N ALA A 469 -0.17 4.52 2.27
CA ALA A 469 0.26 3.57 3.29
C ALA A 469 -0.90 2.76 3.87
N PHE A 470 -0.61 1.50 4.19
CA PHE A 470 -1.54 0.52 4.74
C PHE A 470 -1.05 0.04 6.10
N TYR A 471 -1.97 -0.08 7.05
CA TYR A 471 -1.69 -0.44 8.44
C TYR A 471 -2.69 -1.50 8.93
N ASP A 472 -2.23 -2.39 9.80
CA ASP A 472 -3.09 -3.25 10.61
C ASP A 472 -3.47 -2.49 11.89
N VAL A 473 -4.73 -2.08 11.97
CA VAL A 473 -5.26 -1.31 13.11
C VAL A 473 -5.40 -2.20 14.35
N GLY A 474 -5.75 -3.48 14.17
CA GLY A 474 -5.92 -4.44 15.26
C GLY A 474 -4.61 -4.78 15.97
N GLY A 475 -3.51 -4.73 15.23
CA GLY A 475 -2.14 -4.89 15.75
C GLY A 475 -1.49 -3.60 16.28
N GLY A 476 -2.27 -2.58 16.66
CA GLY A 476 -1.71 -1.32 17.19
C GLY A 476 -1.07 -0.43 16.11
N MET A 477 -1.75 -0.28 14.96
CA MET A 477 -1.26 0.47 13.78
C MET A 477 0.00 -0.11 13.13
N SER A 478 0.21 -1.42 13.22
CA SER A 478 1.36 -2.10 12.62
C SER A 478 1.43 -1.83 11.11
N HIS A 479 2.55 -1.30 10.63
CA HIS A 479 2.76 -1.00 9.21
C HIS A 479 2.69 -2.26 8.34
N LEU A 480 1.91 -2.22 7.26
CA LEU A 480 1.81 -3.32 6.28
C LEU A 480 2.57 -3.02 5.00
N HIS A 481 2.21 -1.93 4.31
CA HIS A 481 2.85 -1.56 3.05
C HIS A 481 2.77 -0.06 2.79
N THR A 482 3.71 0.48 2.01
CA THR A 482 3.66 1.87 1.53
C THR A 482 4.00 1.90 0.06
N PHE A 483 3.11 2.50 -0.73
CA PHE A 483 3.40 2.86 -2.10
C PHE A 483 3.85 4.31 -2.16
N HIS A 484 4.84 4.56 -3.02
CA HIS A 484 5.30 5.89 -3.36
C HIS A 484 4.99 6.13 -4.84
N ALA A 485 4.14 7.11 -5.14
CA ALA A 485 3.71 7.42 -6.49
C ALA A 485 3.36 8.90 -6.62
N THR A 486 3.61 9.48 -7.79
CA THR A 486 3.12 10.82 -8.12
C THR A 486 1.70 10.71 -8.62
N PHE A 487 0.72 11.16 -7.84
CA PHE A 487 -0.68 11.00 -8.19
C PHE A 487 -1.11 12.03 -9.25
N GLN A 488 -1.75 11.55 -10.32
CA GLN A 488 -2.16 12.39 -11.47
C GLN A 488 -3.66 12.67 -11.52
N GLU A 489 -4.44 11.86 -10.81
CA GLU A 489 -5.89 11.97 -10.72
C GLU A 489 -6.30 11.81 -9.25
N PRO A 490 -7.50 12.29 -8.86
CA PRO A 490 -8.05 12.02 -7.55
C PRO A 490 -8.10 10.51 -7.27
N LEU A 491 -7.67 10.12 -6.07
CA LEU A 491 -7.72 8.74 -5.63
C LEU A 491 -9.06 8.44 -4.95
N TYR A 492 -9.74 7.42 -5.44
CA TYR A 492 -10.96 6.90 -4.84
C TYR A 492 -10.64 5.63 -4.07
N PRO A 493 -11.15 5.46 -2.83
CA PRO A 493 -11.12 4.17 -2.15
C PRO A 493 -11.65 3.08 -3.07
N ALA A 494 -10.99 1.94 -3.11
CA ALA A 494 -11.31 0.87 -4.04
C ALA A 494 -11.36 -0.46 -3.31
N LEU A 495 -12.48 -1.17 -3.44
CA LEU A 495 -12.71 -2.44 -2.78
C LEU A 495 -12.99 -3.53 -3.81
N ARG A 496 -12.52 -4.74 -3.51
CA ARG A 496 -12.90 -5.96 -4.22
C ARG A 496 -13.19 -7.05 -3.21
N LEU A 497 -14.24 -7.82 -3.45
CA LEU A 497 -14.66 -8.87 -2.54
C LEU A 497 -15.04 -10.13 -3.32
N TRP A 498 -14.53 -11.28 -2.87
CA TRP A 498 -14.92 -12.58 -3.42
C TRP A 498 -16.22 -13.08 -2.79
N GLU A 499 -16.28 -13.03 -1.46
CA GLU A 499 -17.37 -13.50 -0.61
C GLU A 499 -17.38 -12.76 0.74
N GLY A 500 -18.48 -12.85 1.49
CA GLY A 500 -18.65 -12.17 2.77
C GLY A 500 -19.03 -10.70 2.62
N ALA A 501 -18.61 -9.88 3.58
CA ALA A 501 -18.85 -8.43 3.61
C ALA A 501 -17.59 -7.64 4.00
N ILE A 502 -17.51 -6.40 3.51
CA ILE A 502 -16.54 -5.38 3.94
C ILE A 502 -17.34 -4.17 4.41
N SER A 503 -16.91 -3.53 5.49
CA SER A 503 -17.51 -2.28 5.97
C SER A 503 -16.48 -1.16 6.17
N ILE A 504 -16.91 0.08 5.97
CA ILE A 504 -16.13 1.29 6.26
C ILE A 504 -16.70 1.86 7.56
N PRO A 505 -16.06 1.65 8.72
CA PRO A 505 -16.54 2.19 9.98
C PRO A 505 -16.54 3.71 9.95
N ARG A 506 -17.52 4.31 10.64
CA ARG A 506 -17.54 5.76 10.87
C ARG A 506 -16.38 6.13 11.80
N LEU A 507 -15.54 7.03 11.33
CA LEU A 507 -14.45 7.59 12.12
C LEU A 507 -14.86 8.94 12.74
N PRO A 508 -14.32 9.29 13.92
CA PRO A 508 -14.61 10.54 14.62
C PRO A 508 -14.14 11.79 13.90
#